data_AF-A0A924TPC0-F1
#
_entry.id   AF-A0A924TPC0-F1
#
_cell.length_a   1.000
_cell.length_b   1.000
_cell.length_c   1.000
_cell.angle_alpha   90.00
_cell.angle_beta   90.00
_cell.angle_gamma   90.00
#
_symmetry.space_group_name_H-M   'P 1'
#
loop_
_entity.id
_entity.type
_entity.pdbx_description
1 polymer ?
#
loop_
_entity_poly.entity_id
_entity_poly.type
_entity_poly.pdbx_seq_one_letter_code
_entity_poly.pdbx_strand_id
1 'polypeptide(L)'
;MSRPDAARAWPFPGLVWGDYPEHPPHDPAPPAPRPLGRRKLRLFIDAADAAPLLSAEPLAQRLHAIKQRSTEGDDWLAEAFSLARSALALALGFTPHRQQLLAARILLDNR
;
A
#
# COMPACT_ATOMS: atom_id res chain seq x y z
N MET A 1 -2.93 56.77 -40.14
CA MET A 1 -3.62 55.71 -40.90
C MET A 1 -3.65 54.47 -40.04
N SER A 2 -4.76 54.26 -39.33
CA SER A 2 -4.93 53.19 -38.35
C SER A 2 -5.30 51.89 -39.05
N ARG A 3 -4.58 50.80 -38.75
CA ARG A 3 -5.00 49.44 -39.12
C ARG A 3 -6.17 49.05 -38.22
N PRO A 4 -7.31 48.58 -38.75
CA PRO A 4 -8.36 48.03 -37.91
C PRO A 4 -7.95 46.65 -37.39
N ASP A 5 -7.98 46.54 -36.06
CA ASP A 5 -8.05 45.30 -35.31
C ASP A 5 -9.15 44.40 -35.87
N ALA A 6 -8.75 43.30 -36.50
CA ALA A 6 -9.61 42.14 -36.67
C ALA A 6 -9.19 41.10 -35.64
N ALA A 7 -9.44 41.41 -34.36
CA ALA A 7 -9.61 40.41 -33.33
C ALA A 7 -10.79 39.51 -33.77
N ARG A 8 -10.47 38.47 -34.55
CA ARG A 8 -11.42 37.43 -34.94
C ARG A 8 -11.72 36.65 -33.67
N ALA A 9 -12.77 37.09 -32.99
CA ALA A 9 -13.30 36.53 -31.76
C ALA A 9 -13.55 35.03 -31.95
N TRP A 10 -12.80 34.23 -31.19
CA TRP A 10 -13.08 32.80 -31.01
C TRP A 10 -14.31 32.66 -30.10
N PRO A 11 -15.22 31.70 -30.36
CA PRO A 11 -16.56 31.66 -29.78
C PRO A 11 -16.64 31.06 -28.37
N PHE A 12 -15.59 31.22 -27.55
CA PHE A 12 -15.55 30.66 -26.20
C PHE A 12 -15.22 31.77 -25.19
N PRO A 13 -16.21 32.34 -24.49
CA PRO A 13 -15.97 33.36 -23.48
C PRO A 13 -15.31 32.70 -22.26
N GLY A 14 -13.97 32.74 -22.21
CA GLY A 14 -13.17 32.22 -21.08
C GLY A 14 -11.98 31.34 -21.45
N LEU A 15 -11.75 31.02 -22.73
CA LEU A 15 -10.63 30.16 -23.14
C LEU A 15 -9.39 31.01 -23.48
N VAL A 16 -8.55 31.28 -22.48
CA VAL A 16 -7.24 31.93 -22.67
C VAL A 16 -6.25 30.87 -23.16
N TRP A 17 -5.85 30.92 -24.44
CA TRP A 17 -4.67 30.20 -24.92
C TRP A 17 -3.43 31.01 -24.56
N GLY A 18 -3.07 31.01 -23.28
CA GLY A 18 -1.72 31.31 -22.84
C GLY A 18 -0.89 30.04 -22.82
N ASP A 19 0.43 30.14 -22.91
CA ASP A 19 1.32 29.02 -22.64
C ASP A 19 0.94 28.40 -21.30
N TYR A 20 0.46 27.15 -21.35
CA TYR A 20 0.12 26.41 -20.15
C TYR A 20 1.42 26.28 -19.34
N PRO A 21 1.45 26.72 -18.07
CA PRO A 21 2.67 26.68 -17.28
C PRO A 21 3.21 25.26 -17.30
N GLU A 22 4.46 25.20 -17.71
CA GLU A 22 5.29 24.05 -17.97
C GLU A 22 4.99 22.92 -16.99
N HIS A 23 4.75 21.72 -17.54
CA HIS A 23 4.60 20.50 -16.76
C HIS A 23 5.67 20.49 -15.65
N PRO A 24 5.30 20.34 -14.36
CA PRO A 24 6.29 20.11 -13.32
C PRO A 24 7.13 18.89 -13.72
N PRO A 25 8.41 18.82 -13.31
CA PRO A 25 9.28 17.71 -13.66
C PRO A 25 8.50 16.42 -13.39
N HIS A 26 8.43 15.58 -14.43
CA HIS A 26 7.73 14.32 -14.36
C HIS A 26 8.48 13.48 -13.33
N ASP A 27 8.10 13.60 -12.06
CA ASP A 27 8.58 12.71 -11.02
C ASP A 27 8.29 11.31 -11.54
N PRO A 28 9.30 10.42 -11.56
CA PRO A 28 9.08 9.06 -12.02
C PRO A 28 7.93 8.52 -11.19
N ALA A 29 6.82 8.18 -11.88
CA ALA A 29 5.67 7.60 -11.23
C ALA A 29 6.16 6.44 -10.37
N PRO A 30 5.77 6.38 -9.08
CA PRO A 30 6.21 5.29 -8.22
C PRO A 30 5.90 3.97 -8.94
N PRO A 31 6.86 3.03 -8.96
CA PRO A 31 6.69 1.79 -9.68
C PRO A 31 5.38 1.14 -9.22
N ALA A 32 4.49 0.87 -10.19
CA ALA A 32 3.21 0.27 -9.88
C ALA A 32 3.44 -0.99 -9.03
N PRO A 33 2.71 -1.16 -7.92
CA PRO A 33 2.89 -2.31 -7.07
C PRO A 33 2.71 -3.56 -7.91
N ARG A 34 3.74 -4.42 -7.94
CA ARG A 34 3.67 -5.71 -8.62
C ARG A 34 3.06 -6.69 -7.63
N PRO A 35 1.77 -7.05 -7.76
CA PRO A 35 1.14 -7.96 -6.81
C PRO A 35 1.92 -9.27 -6.79
N LEU A 36 2.09 -9.83 -5.59
CA LEU A 36 2.70 -11.14 -5.46
C LEU A 36 1.98 -12.16 -6.33
N GLY A 37 2.73 -12.97 -7.07
CA GLY A 37 2.16 -14.09 -7.82
C GLY A 37 1.38 -15.02 -6.89
N ARG A 38 0.23 -15.54 -7.35
CA ARG A 38 -0.71 -16.37 -6.56
C ARG A 38 -0.03 -17.43 -5.69
N ARG A 39 1.01 -18.09 -6.21
CA ARG A 39 1.79 -19.10 -5.48
C ARG A 39 2.53 -18.52 -4.27
N LYS A 40 3.21 -17.38 -4.42
CA LYS A 40 3.93 -16.72 -3.32
C LYS A 40 2.96 -16.24 -2.24
N LEU A 41 1.84 -15.63 -2.66
CA LEU A 41 0.78 -15.22 -1.75
C LEU A 41 0.25 -16.42 -0.95
N ARG A 42 -0.03 -17.54 -1.61
CA ARG A 42 -0.51 -18.75 -0.92
C ARG A 42 0.50 -19.27 0.10
N LEU A 43 1.78 -19.39 -0.28
CA LEU A 43 2.84 -19.85 0.62
C LEU A 43 3.00 -18.94 1.84
N PHE A 44 2.94 -17.63 1.63
CA PHE A 44 2.98 -16.64 2.71
C PHE A 44 1.83 -16.82 3.70
N ILE A 45 0.61 -16.92 3.18
CA ILE A 45 -0.59 -17.08 4.01
C ILE A 45 -0.58 -18.41 4.76
N ASP A 46 -0.15 -19.49 4.11
CA ASP A 46 -0.05 -20.82 4.75
C ASP A 46 0.98 -20.79 5.89
N ALA A 47 2.11 -20.09 5.72
CA ALA A 47 3.09 -19.92 6.78
C ALA A 47 2.55 -19.07 7.95
N ALA A 48 1.85 -17.97 7.66
CA ALA A 48 1.25 -17.11 8.69
C ALA A 48 0.12 -17.82 9.46
N ASP A 49 -0.66 -18.68 8.79
CA ASP A 49 -1.74 -19.44 9.39
C ASP A 49 -1.25 -20.65 10.21
N ALA A 50 -0.12 -21.24 9.83
CA ALA A 50 0.52 -22.32 10.57
C ALA A 50 1.29 -21.82 11.82
N ALA A 51 1.66 -20.54 11.89
CA ALA A 51 2.43 -20.00 13.00
C ALA A 51 1.65 -20.07 14.34
N PRO A 52 2.25 -20.55 15.44
CA PRO A 52 1.54 -20.68 16.71
C PRO A 52 1.05 -19.33 17.23
N LEU A 53 -0.12 -19.33 17.87
CA LEU A 53 -0.63 -18.13 18.55
C LEU A 53 0.21 -17.86 19.79
N LEU A 54 0.59 -16.60 19.97
CA LEU A 54 1.34 -16.16 21.13
C LEU A 54 0.41 -15.63 22.22
N SER A 55 0.77 -15.86 23.49
CA SER A 55 0.17 -15.19 24.64
C SER A 55 0.65 -13.74 24.75
N ALA A 56 0.02 -12.95 25.63
CA ALA A 56 0.25 -11.50 25.70
C ALA A 56 1.71 -11.10 25.97
N GLU A 57 2.39 -11.80 26.88
CA GLU A 57 3.79 -11.49 27.25
C GLU A 57 4.79 -11.71 26.09
N PRO A 58 4.87 -12.90 25.45
CA PRO A 58 5.77 -13.11 24.31
C PRO A 58 5.38 -12.26 23.09
N LEU A 59 4.10 -11.91 22.94
CA LEU A 59 3.65 -11.02 21.87
C LEU A 59 4.26 -9.62 22.00
N ALA A 60 4.25 -9.04 23.21
CA ALA A 60 4.84 -7.73 23.46
C ALA A 60 6.35 -7.70 23.16
N GLN A 61 7.07 -8.74 23.59
CA GLN A 61 8.52 -8.88 23.34
C GLN A 61 8.83 -8.98 21.84
N ARG A 62 8.08 -9.83 21.11
CA ARG A 62 8.25 -10.03 19.66
C ARG A 62 7.90 -8.78 18.87
N LEU A 63 6.85 -8.06 19.26
CA LEU A 63 6.47 -6.79 18.64
C LEU A 63 7.50 -5.69 18.88
N HIS A 64 8.21 -5.72 20.01
CA HIS A 64 9.34 -4.82 20.20
C HIS A 64 10.52 -5.18 19.29
N ALA A 65 10.84 -6.47 19.18
CA ALA A 65 11.93 -6.95 18.32
C ALA A 65 11.70 -6.63 16.83
N ILE A 66 10.46 -6.79 16.33
CA ILE A 66 10.15 -6.53 14.92
C ILE A 66 10.28 -5.06 14.54
N LYS A 67 10.01 -4.13 15.48
CA LYS A 67 10.17 -2.68 15.28
C LYS A 67 11.63 -2.26 15.09
N GLN A 68 12.57 -3.05 15.61
CA GLN A 68 14.00 -2.78 15.48
C GLN A 68 14.62 -3.43 14.23
N ARG A 69 13.84 -4.22 13.49
CA ARG A 69 14.31 -5.00 12.34
C ARG A 69 14.28 -4.15 11.06
N SER A 70 15.24 -4.37 10.17
CA SER A 70 15.23 -3.73 8.84
C SER A 70 13.98 -4.17 8.08
N THR A 71 13.34 -3.21 7.41
CA THR A 71 12.17 -3.43 6.53
C THR A 71 12.58 -3.83 5.11
N GLU A 72 13.87 -4.01 4.85
CA GLU A 72 14.36 -4.50 3.57
C GLU A 72 14.02 -5.99 3.42
N GLY A 73 13.12 -6.30 2.49
CA GLY A 73 12.64 -7.66 2.21
C GLY A 73 11.27 -7.97 2.82
N ASP A 74 10.78 -9.18 2.55
CA ASP A 74 9.43 -9.65 2.95
C ASP A 74 9.44 -10.53 4.21
N ASP A 75 10.60 -10.90 4.75
CA ASP A 75 10.71 -11.87 5.86
C ASP A 75 10.09 -11.34 7.16
N TRP A 76 10.28 -10.04 7.44
CA TRP A 76 9.65 -9.38 8.59
C TRP A 76 8.12 -9.38 8.47
N LEU A 77 7.60 -9.41 7.25
CA LEU A 77 6.18 -9.25 6.97
C LEU A 77 5.40 -10.50 7.39
N ALA A 78 5.99 -11.69 7.24
CA ALA A 78 5.39 -12.94 7.70
C ALA A 78 5.28 -12.98 9.25
N GLU A 79 6.32 -12.52 9.94
CA GLU A 79 6.31 -12.39 11.41
C GLU A 79 5.31 -11.32 11.85
N ALA A 80 5.20 -10.19 11.14
CA ALA A 80 4.21 -9.16 11.44
C ALA A 80 2.77 -9.70 11.34
N PHE A 81 2.48 -10.54 10.34
CA PHE A 81 1.16 -11.16 10.18
C PHE A 81 0.85 -12.17 11.28
N SER A 82 1.83 -12.98 11.72
CA SER A 82 1.61 -13.92 12.83
C SER A 82 1.38 -13.20 14.17
N LEU A 83 2.07 -12.07 14.39
CA LEU A 83 1.85 -11.20 15.54
C LEU A 83 0.49 -10.52 15.49
N ALA A 84 0.09 -9.97 14.35
CA ALA A 84 -1.23 -9.38 14.16
C ALA A 84 -2.35 -10.41 14.40
N ARG A 85 -2.19 -11.64 13.90
CA ARG A 85 -3.11 -12.75 14.14
C ARG A 85 -3.23 -13.08 15.63
N SER A 86 -2.10 -13.17 16.33
CA SER A 86 -2.07 -13.43 17.77
C SER A 86 -2.72 -12.30 18.57
N ALA A 87 -2.44 -11.04 18.21
CA ALA A 87 -3.03 -9.87 18.85
C ALA A 87 -4.55 -9.83 18.65
N LEU A 88 -5.03 -10.10 17.43
CA LEU A 88 -6.46 -10.18 17.13
C LEU A 88 -7.14 -11.32 17.90
N ALA A 89 -6.50 -12.49 17.99
CA ALA A 89 -7.03 -13.61 18.77
C ALA A 89 -7.17 -13.28 20.25
N LEU A 90 -6.19 -12.58 20.83
CA LEU A 90 -6.25 -12.13 22.22
C LEU A 90 -7.30 -11.04 22.43
N ALA A 91 -7.45 -10.10 21.49
CA ALA A 91 -8.36 -8.97 21.62
C ALA A 91 -9.83 -9.37 21.37
N LEU A 92 -10.08 -10.25 20.41
CA LEU A 92 -11.43 -10.60 19.94
C LEU A 92 -11.89 -11.98 20.41
N GLY A 93 -10.98 -12.82 20.92
CA GLY A 93 -11.29 -14.18 21.38
C GLY A 93 -11.42 -15.22 20.25
N PHE A 94 -11.13 -14.87 19.00
CA PHE A 94 -11.14 -15.81 17.87
C PHE A 94 -9.98 -15.55 16.91
N THR A 95 -9.53 -16.60 16.22
CA THR A 95 -8.46 -16.47 15.23
C THR A 95 -9.01 -15.94 13.90
N PRO A 96 -8.40 -14.90 13.31
CA PRO A 96 -8.82 -14.42 12.00
C PRO A 96 -8.68 -15.52 10.95
N HIS A 97 -9.64 -15.57 10.03
CA HIS A 97 -9.68 -16.58 8.99
C HIS A 97 -8.61 -16.33 7.93
N ARG A 98 -8.21 -17.42 7.24
CA ARG A 98 -7.27 -17.37 6.12
C ARG A 98 -7.61 -16.33 5.05
N GLN A 99 -8.90 -16.14 4.75
CA GLN A 99 -9.36 -15.13 3.79
C GLN A 99 -9.07 -13.69 4.25
N GLN A 100 -9.17 -13.41 5.56
CA GLN A 100 -8.86 -12.10 6.13
C GLN A 100 -7.35 -11.80 6.05
N LEU A 101 -6.51 -12.81 6.31
CA LEU A 101 -5.06 -12.69 6.13
C LEU A 101 -4.71 -12.43 4.65
N LEU A 102 -5.38 -13.13 3.72
CA LEU A 102 -5.17 -12.94 2.28
C LEU A 102 -5.57 -11.53 1.85
N ALA A 103 -6.73 -11.05 2.28
CA ALA A 103 -7.18 -9.69 2.01
C ALA A 103 -6.21 -8.64 2.56
N ALA A 104 -5.73 -8.81 3.79
CA ALA A 104 -4.77 -7.90 4.40
C ALA A 104 -3.45 -7.81 3.61
N ARG A 105 -2.92 -8.94 3.10
CA ARG A 105 -1.71 -8.91 2.26
C ARG A 105 -1.96 -8.22 0.92
N ILE A 106 -3.09 -8.45 0.28
CA ILE A 106 -3.46 -7.77 -0.97
C ILE A 106 -3.58 -6.26 -0.76
N LEU A 107 -4.21 -5.82 0.34
CA LEU A 107 -4.33 -4.40 0.67
C LEU A 107 -2.95 -3.76 0.91
N LEU A 108 -2.03 -4.48 1.56
CA LEU A 108 -0.67 -4.01 1.80
C LEU A 108 0.17 -3.95 0.51
N ASP A 109 -0.03 -4.88 -0.42
CA ASP A 109 0.66 -4.90 -1.71
C ASP A 109 0.18 -3.77 -2.62
N ASN A 110 -1.07 -3.31 -2.48
CA ASN A 110 -1.68 -2.26 -3.30
C ASN A 110 -1.50 -0.83 -2.76
N ARG A 111 -0.66 -0.62 -1.75
CA ARG A 111 -0.35 0.71 -1.19
C ARG A 111 0.71 1.44 -2.00
#